data_AF-A0A7G8WTV3-F1
#
_entry.id   AF-A0A7G8WTV3-F1
#
_cell.length_a   1.000
_cell.length_b   1.000
_cell.length_c   1.000
_cell.angle_alpha   90.00
_cell.angle_beta   90.00
_cell.angle_gamma   90.00
#
_symmetry.space_group_name_H-M   'P 1'
#
loop_
_entity.id
_entity.type
_entity.pdbx_description
1 polymer ?
#
loop_
_entity_poly.entity_id
_entity_poly.type
_entity_poly.pdbx_seq_one_letter_code
_entity_poly.pdbx_strand_id
1 'polypeptide(L)'
;MAITVRGAAPAALVWRRYTEPDLWPTWSPQIASVSCADRVIRTGSTGTVHAVLGVQVRFEVTRFDDLQRTWAWDAMLPLGIRLHLEHSVMELDASGPDRSSTGLRVSGPLPIVLGYLPVARLALGRLLRP
;
A
#
# COMPACT_ATOMS: atom_id res chain seq x y z
N MET A 1 4.03 13.32 -4.11
CA MET A 1 2.63 13.70 -3.81
C MET A 1 2.11 12.87 -2.65
N ALA A 2 1.10 13.33 -1.92
CA ALA A 2 0.53 12.58 -0.80
C ALA A 2 -1.00 12.63 -0.81
N ILE A 3 -1.63 11.55 -0.37
CA ILE A 3 -3.08 11.44 -0.17
C ILE A 3 -3.36 10.78 1.18
N THR A 4 -4.49 11.15 1.78
CA THR A 4 -5.02 10.51 2.99
C THR A 4 -6.47 10.08 2.74
N VAL A 5 -6.82 8.90 3.25
CA VAL A 5 -8.18 8.34 3.18
C VAL A 5 -8.58 7.87 4.58
N ARG A 6 -9.86 7.99 4.92
CA ARG A 6 -10.45 7.56 6.20
C ARG A 6 -11.54 6.51 5.97
N GLY A 7 -11.78 5.65 6.95
CA GLY A 7 -12.87 4.68 6.88
C GLY A 7 -13.08 3.88 8.17
N ALA A 8 -14.06 3.00 8.14
CA ALA A 8 -14.61 2.33 9.31
C ALA A 8 -13.80 1.12 9.79
N ALA A 9 -12.88 0.57 9.00
CA ALA A 9 -12.05 -0.54 9.42
C ALA A 9 -11.14 -0.14 10.61
N PRO A 10 -10.96 -1.01 11.62
CA PRO A 10 -10.00 -0.78 12.69
C PRO A 10 -8.57 -0.71 12.13
N ALA A 11 -7.74 0.17 12.72
CA ALA A 11 -6.37 0.36 12.25
C ALA A 11 -5.51 -0.91 12.28
N ALA A 12 -5.74 -1.81 13.26
CA ALA A 12 -5.06 -3.11 13.31
C ALA A 12 -5.39 -4.02 12.11
N LEU A 13 -6.64 -4.00 11.64
CA LEU A 13 -7.07 -4.75 10.46
C LEU A 13 -6.45 -4.17 9.18
N VAL A 14 -6.46 -2.85 9.06
CA VAL A 14 -5.85 -2.11 7.95
C VAL A 14 -4.36 -2.38 7.89
N TRP A 15 -3.68 -2.33 9.05
CA TRP A 15 -2.26 -2.62 9.15
C TRP A 15 -1.94 -4.05 8.71
N ARG A 16 -2.67 -5.05 9.22
CA ARG A 16 -2.51 -6.44 8.79
C ARG A 16 -2.63 -6.62 7.27
N ARG A 17 -3.63 -5.98 6.66
CA ARG A 17 -3.85 -6.00 5.20
C ARG A 17 -2.74 -5.31 4.40
N TYR A 18 -2.04 -4.35 5.00
CA TYR A 18 -0.85 -3.75 4.41
C TYR A 18 0.37 -4.64 4.51
N THR A 19 0.56 -5.29 5.66
CA THR A 19 1.81 -5.99 5.95
C THR A 19 1.85 -7.41 5.43
N GLU A 20 0.69 -8.02 5.14
CA GLU A 20 0.60 -9.37 4.54
C GLU A 20 0.40 -9.27 3.01
N PRO A 21 1.43 -9.56 2.17
CA PRO A 21 1.34 -9.42 0.72
C PRO A 21 0.19 -10.23 0.08
N ASP A 22 -0.12 -11.40 0.64
CA ASP A 22 -1.21 -12.27 0.19
C ASP A 22 -2.60 -11.61 0.30
N LEU A 23 -2.73 -10.58 1.15
CA LEU A 23 -3.98 -9.82 1.31
C LEU A 23 -4.09 -8.64 0.35
N TRP A 24 -3.03 -8.24 -0.34
CA TRP A 24 -3.06 -7.07 -1.23
C TRP A 24 -4.10 -7.18 -2.36
N PRO A 25 -4.29 -8.34 -3.02
CA PRO A 25 -5.33 -8.50 -4.04
C PRO A 25 -6.76 -8.31 -3.52
N THR A 26 -7.01 -8.46 -2.22
CA THR A 26 -8.38 -8.39 -1.68
C THR A 26 -8.92 -6.96 -1.63
N TRP A 27 -8.05 -5.95 -1.64
CA TRP A 27 -8.43 -4.54 -1.56
C TRP A 27 -7.88 -3.68 -2.71
N SER A 28 -6.78 -4.10 -3.34
CA SER A 28 -6.15 -3.37 -4.44
C SER A 28 -6.60 -3.90 -5.80
N PRO A 29 -7.51 -3.22 -6.53
CA PRO A 29 -8.07 -3.72 -7.79
C PRO A 29 -7.05 -3.97 -8.89
N GLN A 30 -5.90 -3.28 -8.83
CA GLN A 30 -4.84 -3.42 -9.82
C GLN A 30 -3.90 -4.59 -9.53
N ILE A 31 -3.98 -5.24 -8.36
CA ILE A 31 -3.11 -6.34 -7.97
C ILE A 31 -3.88 -7.65 -8.15
N ALA A 32 -3.35 -8.54 -8.98
CA ALA A 32 -3.88 -9.88 -9.18
C ALA A 32 -3.30 -10.88 -8.16
N SER A 33 -2.00 -10.81 -7.91
CA SER A 33 -1.31 -11.62 -6.90
C SER A 33 0.02 -10.98 -6.51
N VAL A 34 0.62 -11.47 -5.42
CA VAL A 34 1.95 -11.05 -4.99
C VAL A 34 2.79 -12.30 -4.73
N SER A 35 4.02 -12.31 -5.25
CA SER A 35 5.02 -13.31 -4.93
C SER A 35 6.03 -12.68 -3.98
N CYS A 36 5.99 -13.08 -2.71
CA CYS A 36 6.92 -12.66 -1.68
C CYS A 36 7.22 -13.86 -0.77
N ALA A 37 8.47 -14.05 -0.38
CA ALA A 37 8.85 -15.13 0.53
C ALA A 37 8.42 -14.84 1.98
N ASP A 38 8.32 -13.56 2.34
CA ASP A 38 7.91 -13.14 3.67
C ASP A 38 6.37 -13.06 3.75
N ARG A 39 5.77 -13.81 4.69
CA ARG A 39 4.33 -13.73 4.98
C ARG A 39 3.93 -12.34 5.46
N VAL A 40 4.77 -11.74 6.29
CA VAL A 40 4.63 -10.36 6.78
C VAL A 40 5.88 -9.63 6.33
N ILE A 41 5.70 -8.52 5.62
CA ILE A 41 6.81 -7.70 5.15
C ILE A 41 7.65 -7.18 6.31
N ARG A 42 8.94 -6.99 6.03
CA ARG A 42 9.93 -6.38 6.91
C ARG A 42 10.91 -5.58 6.06
N THR A 43 11.75 -4.76 6.69
CA THR A 43 12.85 -4.10 5.98
C THR A 43 13.71 -5.16 5.26
N GLY A 44 13.98 -4.94 3.97
CA GLY A 44 14.68 -5.86 3.07
C GLY A 44 13.81 -6.95 2.44
N SER A 45 12.50 -7.02 2.76
CA SER A 45 11.59 -7.91 2.03
C SER A 45 11.54 -7.53 0.56
N THR A 46 11.63 -8.53 -0.31
CA THR A 46 11.55 -8.35 -1.76
C THR A 46 10.47 -9.25 -2.35
N GLY A 47 9.99 -8.88 -3.52
CA GLY A 47 9.00 -9.68 -4.22
C GLY A 47 8.57 -9.07 -5.54
N THR A 48 7.53 -9.66 -6.11
CA THR A 48 6.92 -9.21 -7.36
C THR A 48 5.42 -9.09 -7.17
N VAL A 49 4.88 -7.91 -7.43
CA VAL A 49 3.45 -7.68 -7.59
C VAL A 49 3.08 -7.99 -9.03
N HIS A 50 2.09 -8.85 -9.22
CA HIS A 50 1.51 -9.18 -10.52
C HIS A 50 0.20 -8.40 -10.68
N ALA A 51 0.16 -7.47 -11.62
CA ALA A 51 -1.00 -6.63 -11.86
C ALA A 51 -1.98 -7.23 -12.89
N VAL A 52 -3.23 -6.73 -12.90
CA VAL A 52 -4.37 -7.27 -13.68
C VAL A 52 -4.23 -7.21 -15.22
N LEU A 53 -3.08 -6.79 -15.75
CA LEU A 53 -2.80 -6.78 -17.20
C LEU A 53 -1.45 -7.46 -17.54
N GLY A 54 -0.99 -8.38 -16.69
CA GLY A 54 0.28 -9.09 -16.88
C GLY A 54 1.53 -8.26 -16.58
N VAL A 55 1.34 -7.03 -16.11
CA VAL A 55 2.45 -6.16 -15.67
C VAL A 55 3.03 -6.70 -14.37
N GLN A 56 4.35 -6.86 -14.35
CA GLN A 56 5.10 -7.28 -13.17
C GLN A 56 5.84 -6.08 -12.59
N VAL A 57 5.67 -5.85 -11.29
CA VAL A 57 6.32 -4.78 -10.56
C VAL A 57 7.15 -5.42 -9.45
N ARG A 58 8.47 -5.37 -9.59
CA ARG A 58 9.36 -5.84 -8.54
C ARG A 58 9.36 -4.83 -7.40
N PHE A 59 9.58 -5.28 -6.17
CA PHE A 59 9.68 -4.35 -5.07
C PHE A 59 10.72 -4.75 -4.04
N GLU A 60 11.15 -3.75 -3.28
CA GLU A 60 11.94 -3.89 -2.07
C GLU A 60 11.34 -3.00 -0.97
N VAL A 61 11.14 -3.55 0.21
CA VAL A 61 10.70 -2.81 1.40
C VAL A 61 11.92 -2.16 2.03
N THR A 62 11.98 -0.83 1.97
CA THR A 62 13.13 -0.05 2.43
C THR A 62 13.03 0.37 3.89
N ARG A 63 11.81 0.44 4.43
CA ARG A 63 11.57 0.74 5.83
C ARG A 63 10.33 0.02 6.33
N PHE A 64 10.39 -0.52 7.53
CA PHE A 64 9.25 -1.12 8.22
C PHE A 64 9.30 -0.77 9.71
N ASP A 65 8.21 -0.21 10.22
CA ASP A 65 8.04 0.15 11.63
C ASP A 65 6.63 -0.25 12.07
N ASP A 66 6.56 -1.39 12.76
CA ASP A 66 5.31 -1.98 13.22
C ASP A 66 4.64 -1.14 14.32
N LEU A 67 5.46 -0.54 15.21
CA LEU A 67 4.97 0.27 16.32
C LEU A 67 4.34 1.57 15.83
N GLN A 68 4.97 2.22 14.86
CA GLN A 68 4.44 3.45 14.24
C GLN A 68 3.43 3.16 13.13
N ARG A 69 3.22 1.88 12.76
CA ARG A 69 2.41 1.44 11.62
C ARG A 69 2.76 2.21 10.35
N THR A 70 4.07 2.29 10.08
CA THR A 70 4.59 2.90 8.87
C THR A 70 5.50 1.95 8.12
N TRP A 71 5.44 1.98 6.80
CA TRP A 71 6.39 1.24 5.97
C TRP A 71 6.61 1.97 4.65
N ALA A 72 7.78 1.76 4.07
CA ALA A 72 8.16 2.32 2.78
C ALA A 72 8.75 1.23 1.90
N TRP A 73 8.58 1.41 0.61
CA TRP A 73 9.05 0.46 -0.39
C TRP A 73 9.31 1.15 -1.72
N ASP A 74 10.23 0.57 -2.46
CA ASP A 74 10.50 0.94 -3.83
C ASP A 74 9.85 -0.07 -4.76
N ALA A 75 8.98 0.43 -5.62
CA ALA A 75 8.33 -0.32 -6.67
C ALA A 75 9.03 -0.05 -7.99
N MET A 76 9.54 -1.11 -8.61
CA MET A 76 10.21 -1.10 -9.89
C MET A 76 9.28 -1.60 -10.98
N LEU A 77 8.72 -0.64 -11.70
CA LEU A 77 7.89 -0.89 -12.86
C LEU A 77 8.75 -1.30 -14.07
N PRO A 78 8.13 -1.86 -15.13
CA PRO A 78 8.81 -2.06 -16.39
C PRO A 78 9.48 -0.78 -16.92
N LEU A 79 10.45 -0.94 -17.80
CA LEU A 79 11.24 0.16 -18.38
C LEU A 79 12.11 0.92 -17.36
N GLY A 80 12.38 0.33 -16.18
CA GLY A 80 13.30 0.90 -15.19
C GLY A 80 12.70 2.06 -14.38
N ILE A 81 11.38 2.25 -14.42
CA ILE A 81 10.70 3.31 -13.68
C ILE A 81 10.62 2.93 -12.19
N ARG A 82 11.23 3.75 -11.33
CA ARG A 82 11.13 3.62 -9.87
C ARG A 82 10.06 4.52 -9.31
N LEU A 83 9.20 3.97 -8.48
CA LEU A 83 8.34 4.71 -7.57
C LEU A 83 8.75 4.40 -6.13
N HIS A 84 8.90 5.43 -5.32
CA HIS A 84 9.04 5.31 -3.88
C HIS A 84 7.69 5.58 -3.23
N LEU A 85 7.24 4.68 -2.38
CA LEU A 85 5.94 4.77 -1.72
C LEU A 85 6.13 4.62 -0.22
N GLU A 86 5.46 5.47 0.56
CA GLU A 86 5.43 5.40 2.02
C GLU A 86 3.97 5.33 2.46
N HIS A 87 3.68 4.40 3.35
CA HIS A 87 2.35 4.20 3.92
C HIS A 87 2.39 4.43 5.42
N SER A 88 1.30 4.96 5.96
CA SER A 88 1.08 5.11 7.39
C SER A 88 -0.36 4.80 7.76
N VAL A 89 -0.59 4.19 8.92
CA VAL A 89 -1.93 3.97 9.45
C VAL A 89 -2.05 4.67 10.80
N MET A 90 -3.09 5.47 10.95
CA MET A 90 -3.43 6.13 12.21
C MET A 90 -4.79 5.68 12.71
N GLU A 91 -4.89 5.50 14.02
CA GLU A 91 -6.18 5.34 14.69
C GLU A 91 -6.90 6.68 14.75
N LEU A 92 -8.21 6.64 14.56
CA LEU A 92 -9.09 7.79 14.77
C LEU A 92 -9.91 7.56 16.03
N ASP A 93 -10.35 8.65 16.64
CA ASP A 93 -11.20 8.63 17.82
C ASP A 93 -12.58 8.03 17.50
N ALA A 94 -13.20 7.37 18.48
CA ALA A 94 -14.45 6.64 18.30
C ALA A 94 -15.70 7.55 18.15
N SER A 95 -15.51 8.86 18.01
CA SER A 95 -16.58 9.87 17.98
C SER A 95 -17.37 9.86 16.66
N GLY A 96 -16.90 9.14 15.64
CA GLY A 96 -17.50 9.09 14.30
C GLY A 96 -17.54 7.67 13.69
N PRO A 97 -18.09 7.54 12.46
CA PRO A 97 -18.19 6.25 11.76
C PRO A 97 -16.82 5.73 11.29
N ASP A 98 -15.84 6.62 11.10
CA ASP A 98 -14.48 6.28 10.74
C ASP A 98 -13.68 5.87 11.98
N ARG A 99 -12.90 4.80 11.87
CA ARG A 99 -12.06 4.26 12.96
C ARG A 99 -10.57 4.36 12.69
N SER A 100 -10.18 4.56 11.44
CA SER A 100 -8.78 4.70 11.06
C SER A 100 -8.61 5.57 9.82
N SER A 101 -7.38 6.02 9.61
CA SER A 101 -6.95 6.66 8.38
C SER A 101 -5.68 6.01 7.87
N THR A 102 -5.52 6.02 6.55
CA THR A 102 -4.27 5.64 5.89
C THR A 102 -3.72 6.81 5.07
N GLY A 103 -2.43 7.08 5.23
CA GLY A 103 -1.66 8.01 4.44
C GLY A 103 -0.83 7.27 3.40
N LEU A 104 -0.76 7.82 2.19
CA LEU A 104 0.12 7.37 1.13
C LEU A 104 0.92 8.57 0.60
N ARG A 105 2.24 8.48 0.66
CA ARG A 105 3.15 9.38 -0.05
C ARG A 105 3.78 8.62 -1.21
N VAL A 106 3.78 9.22 -2.40
CA VAL A 106 4.35 8.65 -3.63
C VAL A 106 5.32 9.64 -4.24
N SER A 107 6.52 9.17 -4.57
CA SER A 107 7.58 9.93 -5.22
C SER A 107 8.08 9.16 -6.44
N GLY A 108 8.33 9.86 -7.54
CA GLY A 108 8.72 9.26 -8.82
C GLY A 108 8.42 10.19 -9.99
N PRO A 109 8.48 9.70 -11.25
CA PRO A 109 8.17 10.51 -12.42
C PRO A 109 6.73 11.06 -12.36
N LEU A 110 6.61 12.39 -12.48
CA LEU A 110 5.35 13.09 -12.23
C LEU A 110 4.15 12.54 -13.03
N PRO A 111 4.27 12.23 -14.34
CA PRO A 111 3.14 11.67 -15.10
C PRO A 111 2.65 10.33 -14.54
N ILE A 112 3.58 9.49 -14.09
CA ILE A 112 3.28 8.17 -13.53
C ILE A 112 2.61 8.32 -12.16
N VAL A 113 3.14 9.20 -11.31
CA VAL A 113 2.55 9.50 -9.99
C VAL A 113 1.12 9.99 -10.16
N LEU A 114 0.88 10.97 -11.04
CA LEU A 114 -0.45 11.51 -11.30
C LEU A 114 -1.44 10.46 -11.82
N GLY A 115 -1.00 9.60 -12.74
CA GLY A 115 -1.83 8.49 -13.24
C GLY A 115 -2.14 7.44 -12.18
N TYR A 116 -1.23 7.22 -11.22
CA TYR A 116 -1.39 6.22 -10.17
C TYR A 116 -2.31 6.68 -9.02
N LEU A 117 -2.33 7.97 -8.68
CA LEU A 117 -3.05 8.47 -7.50
C LEU A 117 -4.57 8.13 -7.46
N PRO A 118 -5.34 8.24 -8.56
CA PRO A 118 -6.77 7.86 -8.53
C PRO A 118 -6.98 6.38 -8.22
N VAL A 119 -6.16 5.51 -8.81
CA VAL A 119 -6.19 4.06 -8.58
C VAL A 119 -5.81 3.75 -7.14
N ALA A 120 -4.75 4.39 -6.63
CA ALA A 120 -4.34 4.28 -5.25
C ALA A 120 -5.46 4.70 -4.29
N ARG A 121 -6.12 5.83 -4.54
CA ARG A 121 -7.23 6.31 -3.69
C ARG A 121 -8.39 5.30 -3.64
N LEU A 122 -8.74 4.69 -4.76
CA LEU A 122 -9.76 3.63 -4.81
C LEU A 122 -9.35 2.41 -3.98
N ALA A 123 -8.11 1.94 -4.14
CA ALA A 123 -7.57 0.81 -3.38
C ALA A 123 -7.60 1.07 -1.87
N LEU A 124 -7.12 2.25 -1.44
CA LEU A 124 -7.13 2.68 -0.04
C LEU A 124 -8.56 2.78 0.53
N GLY A 125 -9.50 3.26 -0.27
CA GLY A 125 -10.92 3.28 0.11
C GLY A 125 -11.51 1.89 0.34
N ARG A 126 -11.06 0.87 -0.41
CA ARG A 126 -11.48 -0.53 -0.19
C ARG A 126 -10.78 -1.16 1.01
N LEU A 127 -9.50 -0.84 1.21
CA LEU A 127 -8.69 -1.29 2.35
C LEU A 127 -9.33 -0.91 3.69
N LEU A 128 -9.92 0.28 3.76
CA LEU A 128 -10.55 0.85 4.95
C LEU A 128 -12.01 0.41 5.16
N ARG A 129 -12.53 -0.48 4.31
CA ARG A 129 -13.85 -1.11 4.53
C ARG A 129 -13.73 -2.23 5.56
N PRO A 130 -14.72 -2.44 6.44
CA PRO A 130 -14.73 -3.55 7.38
C PRO A 130 -14.54 -4.90 6.65
#